data_AF-A0AA86N4Q1-F1
#
_entry.id   AF-A0AA86N4Q1-F1
#
_cell.length_a   1.000
_cell.length_b   1.000
_cell.length_c   1.000
_cell.angle_alpha   90.00
_cell.angle_beta   90.00
_cell.angle_gamma   90.00
#
_symmetry.space_group_name_H-M   'P 1'
#
loop_
_entity.id
_entity.type
_entity.pdbx_description
1 polymer ?
#
loop_
_entity_poly.entity_id
_entity_poly.type
_entity_poly.pdbx_seq_one_letter_code
_entity_poly.pdbx_strand_id
1 'polypeptide(L)'
;MLIFYTGAIRTGKTTNVSNVCADRPDVSGFVTPDNELGKRVMRFFPSAETIQFETESSDCVEIGRFKFSKTAFERGNELITQFSSSQFKILVIDELGRFELVKRSGFYEAFKNLKLRSDQKAIVIVREELIEQAINEFGGIAVRNREELERAMQ
;
A
#
# COMPACT_ATOMS: atom_id res chain seq x y z
N MET A 1 -1.95 13.67 -5.72
CA MET A 1 -2.84 13.77 -4.54
C MET A 1 -2.77 12.51 -3.69
N LEU A 2 -2.66 12.63 -2.36
CA LEU A 2 -2.68 11.50 -1.43
C LEU A 2 -4.10 11.23 -0.92
N ILE A 3 -4.52 9.97 -1.00
CA ILE A 3 -5.82 9.48 -0.57
C ILE A 3 -5.58 8.29 0.36
N PHE A 4 -6.11 8.37 1.57
CA PHE A 4 -6.05 7.31 2.56
C PHE A 4 -7.35 6.53 2.56
N TYR A 5 -7.31 5.27 2.11
CA TYR A 5 -8.45 4.38 2.19
C TYR A 5 -8.46 3.64 3.52
N THR A 6 -9.52 3.85 4.30
CA THR A 6 -9.60 3.35 5.66
C THR A 6 -10.97 2.74 5.99
N GLY A 7 -11.03 2.08 7.13
CA GLY A 7 -12.22 1.39 7.65
C GLY A 7 -11.82 0.25 8.57
N ALA A 8 -12.80 -0.35 9.25
CA ALA A 8 -12.56 -1.36 10.28
C ALA A 8 -11.71 -2.56 9.78
N ILE A 9 -11.07 -3.25 10.72
CA ILE A 9 -10.27 -4.44 10.41
C ILE A 9 -11.18 -5.52 9.79
N ARG A 10 -10.67 -6.27 8.80
CA ARG A 10 -11.39 -7.36 8.11
C ARG A 10 -12.64 -6.97 7.32
N THR A 11 -12.80 -5.70 6.96
CA THR A 11 -13.89 -5.24 6.07
C THR A 11 -13.63 -5.43 4.58
N GLY A 12 -12.57 -6.17 4.21
CA GLY A 12 -12.24 -6.44 2.81
C GLY A 12 -11.61 -5.26 2.06
N LYS A 13 -10.95 -4.31 2.74
CA LYS A 13 -10.28 -3.15 2.08
C LYS A 13 -9.33 -3.58 0.96
N THR A 14 -8.41 -4.50 1.26
CA THR A 14 -7.48 -5.07 0.28
C THR A 14 -8.22 -5.71 -0.89
N THR A 15 -9.33 -6.42 -0.63
CA THR A 15 -10.19 -6.99 -1.67
C THR A 15 -10.86 -5.92 -2.53
N ASN A 16 -11.41 -4.86 -1.91
CA ASN A 16 -12.06 -3.76 -2.63
C ASN A 16 -11.07 -3.04 -3.54
N VAL A 17 -9.89 -2.68 -3.01
CA VAL A 17 -8.83 -2.03 -3.80
C VAL A 17 -8.38 -2.95 -4.93
N SER A 18 -8.19 -4.24 -4.65
CA SER A 18 -7.83 -5.21 -5.69
C SER A 18 -8.85 -5.24 -6.83
N ASN A 19 -10.14 -5.28 -6.50
CA ASN A 19 -11.22 -5.33 -7.48
C ASN A 19 -11.33 -4.04 -8.30
N VAL A 20 -11.17 -2.88 -7.65
CA VAL A 20 -11.21 -1.58 -8.35
C VAL A 20 -9.99 -1.39 -9.26
N CYS A 21 -8.86 -2.04 -8.95
CA CYS A 21 -7.61 -1.88 -9.69
C CYS A 21 -7.33 -2.97 -10.74
N ALA A 22 -8.02 -4.12 -10.68
CA ALA A 22 -7.63 -5.34 -11.40
C ALA A 22 -7.37 -5.15 -12.91
N ASP A 23 -8.20 -4.36 -13.58
CA ASP A 23 -8.16 -4.18 -15.04
C ASP A 23 -7.73 -2.77 -15.46
N ARG A 24 -7.12 -2.01 -14.55
CA ARG A 24 -6.73 -0.63 -14.80
C ARG A 24 -5.29 -0.53 -15.29
N PRO A 25 -5.04 -0.16 -16.57
CA PRO A 25 -3.68 -0.05 -17.11
C PRO A 25 -2.92 1.17 -16.56
N ASP A 26 -3.62 2.11 -15.93
CA ASP A 26 -3.06 3.33 -15.35
C ASP A 26 -2.67 3.18 -13.87
N VAL A 27 -2.86 1.99 -13.29
CA VAL A 27 -2.53 1.66 -11.91
C VAL A 27 -1.20 0.91 -11.81
N SER A 28 -0.38 1.33 -10.86
CA SER A 28 0.78 0.58 -10.35
C SER A 28 0.72 0.50 -8.83
N GLY A 29 1.57 -0.32 -8.22
CA GLY A 29 1.62 -0.48 -6.79
C GLY A 29 1.48 -1.92 -6.36
N PHE A 30 1.07 -2.10 -5.11
CA PHE A 30 0.87 -3.42 -4.56
C PHE A 30 -0.22 -3.45 -3.49
N VAL A 31 -0.76 -4.66 -3.30
CA VAL A 31 -1.62 -5.02 -2.17
C VAL A 31 -1.06 -6.22 -1.44
N THR A 32 -1.45 -6.42 -0.18
CA THR A 32 -0.92 -7.52 0.65
C THR A 32 -2.00 -8.47 1.15
N PRO A 33 -2.69 -9.21 0.26
CA PRO A 33 -3.68 -10.19 0.67
C PRO A 33 -3.06 -11.39 1.39
N ASP A 34 -3.88 -12.13 2.12
CA ASP A 34 -3.51 -13.45 2.64
C ASP A 34 -3.63 -14.49 1.51
N ASN A 35 -2.68 -15.41 1.42
CA ASN A 35 -2.75 -16.57 0.53
C ASN A 35 -3.62 -17.69 1.12
N GLU A 36 -3.75 -18.82 0.40
CA GLU A 36 -4.55 -19.98 0.83
C GLU A 36 -4.12 -20.57 2.19
N LEU A 37 -2.88 -20.35 2.60
CA LEU A 37 -2.32 -20.79 3.88
C LEU A 37 -2.46 -19.72 4.99
N GLY A 38 -3.12 -18.59 4.70
CA GLY A 38 -3.29 -17.47 5.63
C GLY A 38 -2.02 -16.63 5.85
N LYS A 39 -1.03 -16.75 4.96
CA LYS A 39 0.22 -15.96 5.00
C LYS A 39 0.13 -14.79 4.02
N ARG A 40 0.64 -13.63 4.42
CA ARG A 40 0.63 -12.43 3.57
C ARG A 40 1.52 -12.60 2.35
N VAL A 41 0.99 -12.27 1.18
CA VAL A 41 1.75 -12.15 -0.08
C VAL A 41 1.60 -10.74 -0.61
N MET A 42 2.61 -10.23 -1.30
CA MET A 42 2.54 -8.94 -1.97
C MET A 42 2.20 -9.17 -3.43
N ARG A 43 1.06 -8.65 -3.87
CA ARG A 43 0.58 -8.72 -5.26
C ARG A 43 0.76 -7.36 -5.93
N PHE A 44 1.40 -7.34 -7.09
CA PHE A 44 1.72 -6.11 -7.81
C PHE A 44 0.72 -5.79 -8.93
N PHE A 45 0.56 -4.50 -9.22
CA PHE A 45 -0.17 -3.99 -10.38
C PHE A 45 0.79 -3.40 -11.42
N PRO A 46 0.50 -3.55 -12.72
CA PRO A 46 -0.61 -4.32 -13.30
C PRO A 46 -0.31 -5.81 -13.52
N SER A 47 0.94 -6.27 -13.26
CA SER A 47 1.40 -7.61 -13.65
C SER A 47 0.66 -8.76 -12.98
N ALA A 48 -0.03 -8.50 -11.86
CA ALA A 48 -0.60 -9.50 -10.96
C ALA A 48 0.44 -10.50 -10.40
N GLU A 49 1.73 -10.21 -10.57
CA GLU A 49 2.82 -10.98 -9.96
C GLU A 49 2.68 -10.94 -8.45
N THR A 50 2.93 -12.09 -7.81
CA THR A 50 2.91 -12.21 -6.36
C THR A 50 4.27 -12.67 -5.84
N ILE A 51 4.74 -12.04 -4.78
CA ILE A 51 5.89 -12.50 -4.01
C ILE A 51 5.47 -12.78 -2.57
N GLN A 52 6.13 -13.75 -1.94
CA GLN A 52 5.89 -14.04 -0.53
C GLN A 52 6.33 -12.84 0.31
N PHE A 53 5.41 -12.32 1.13
CA PHE A 53 5.70 -11.17 1.99
C PHE A 53 5.97 -11.61 3.42
N GLU A 54 5.05 -12.35 4.06
CA GLU A 54 5.31 -13.00 5.34
C GLU A 54 6.08 -14.31 5.12
N THR A 55 7.23 -14.46 5.79
CA THR A 55 8.17 -15.57 5.58
C THR A 55 8.67 -16.12 6.91
N GLU A 56 9.12 -17.37 6.94
CA GLU A 56 9.81 -17.96 8.09
C GLU A 56 11.34 -18.03 7.86
N SER A 57 11.83 -17.46 6.75
CA SER A 57 13.25 -17.41 6.42
C SER A 57 14.07 -16.69 7.50
N SER A 58 15.31 -17.14 7.72
CA SER A 58 16.28 -16.44 8.57
C SER A 58 16.77 -15.14 7.92
N ASP A 59 16.77 -15.06 6.59
CA ASP A 59 17.07 -13.83 5.85
C ASP A 59 15.80 -13.01 5.63
N CYS A 60 15.36 -12.33 6.68
CA CYS A 60 14.12 -11.56 6.70
C CYS A 60 14.29 -10.22 7.44
N VAL A 61 13.26 -9.38 7.34
CA VAL A 61 13.08 -8.21 8.19
C VAL A 61 12.10 -8.60 9.30
N GLU A 62 12.56 -8.60 10.54
CA GLU A 62 11.71 -8.89 11.70
C GLU A 62 11.03 -7.60 12.17
N ILE A 63 9.70 -7.64 12.28
CA ILE A 63 8.91 -6.51 12.77
C ILE A 63 7.91 -7.02 13.81
N GLY A 64 8.26 -6.82 15.09
CA GLY A 64 7.53 -7.39 16.21
C GLY A 64 7.61 -8.92 16.18
N ARG A 65 6.46 -9.59 16.07
CA ARG A 65 6.39 -11.06 15.96
C ARG A 65 6.41 -11.59 14.53
N PHE A 66 6.37 -10.70 13.55
CA PHE A 66 6.25 -11.08 12.14
C PHE A 66 7.61 -11.00 11.47
N LYS A 67 7.82 -11.87 10.50
CA LYS A 67 9.02 -11.95 9.68
C LYS A 67 8.62 -11.71 8.24
N PHE A 68 9.28 -10.76 7.61
CA PHE A 68 8.92 -10.28 6.27
C PHE A 68 10.09 -10.42 5.28
N SER A 69 9.77 -10.74 4.05
CA SER A 69 10.74 -10.88 2.97
C SER A 69 11.44 -9.55 2.68
N LYS A 70 12.78 -9.55 2.73
CA LYS A 70 13.60 -8.39 2.33
C LYS A 70 13.35 -8.00 0.89
N THR A 71 13.35 -8.98 -0.01
CA THR A 71 13.08 -8.79 -1.44
C THR A 71 11.73 -8.13 -1.67
N ALA A 72 10.71 -8.46 -0.87
CA ALA A 72 9.40 -7.83 -0.98
C ALA A 72 9.41 -6.36 -0.55
N PHE A 73 10.13 -6.04 0.54
CA PHE A 73 10.32 -4.65 0.93
C PHE A 73 11.11 -3.85 -0.11
N GLU A 74 12.20 -4.40 -0.62
CA GLU A 74 13.03 -3.78 -1.67
C GLU A 74 12.18 -3.45 -2.89
N ARG A 75 11.40 -4.42 -3.37
CA ARG A 75 10.52 -4.25 -4.52
C ARG A 75 9.45 -3.19 -4.30
N GLY A 76 8.79 -3.21 -3.14
CA GLY A 76 7.79 -2.20 -2.78
C GLY A 76 8.39 -0.79 -2.68
N ASN A 77 9.56 -0.66 -2.05
CA ASN A 77 10.27 0.61 -1.92
C ASN A 77 10.73 1.18 -3.27
N GLU A 78 11.27 0.35 -4.16
CA GLU A 78 11.61 0.75 -5.53
C GLU A 78 10.40 1.30 -6.26
N LEU A 79 9.28 0.57 -6.23
CA LEU A 79 8.05 0.96 -6.91
C LEU A 79 7.56 2.31 -6.42
N ILE A 80 7.46 2.50 -5.10
CA ILE A 80 7.02 3.78 -4.50
C ILE A 80 7.97 4.91 -4.92
N THR A 81 9.27 4.69 -4.83
CA THR A 81 10.29 5.72 -5.13
C THR A 81 10.27 6.15 -6.60
N GLN A 82 10.10 5.20 -7.51
CA GLN A 82 10.14 5.44 -8.96
C GLN A 82 8.80 5.94 -9.52
N PHE A 83 7.71 5.88 -8.74
CA PHE A 83 6.37 6.16 -9.23
C PHE A 83 6.20 7.56 -9.87
N SER A 84 6.84 8.57 -9.28
CA SER A 84 6.79 9.97 -9.76
C SER A 84 7.24 10.13 -11.23
N SER A 85 8.21 9.31 -11.65
CA SER A 85 8.78 9.29 -12.99
C SER A 85 8.08 8.30 -13.93
N SER A 86 7.12 7.54 -13.43
CA SER A 86 6.43 6.49 -14.21
C SER A 86 5.31 7.06 -15.09
N GLN A 87 4.85 6.25 -16.04
CA GLN A 87 3.69 6.57 -16.88
C GLN A 87 2.34 6.41 -16.14
N PHE A 88 2.33 5.68 -15.03
CA PHE A 88 1.12 5.38 -14.27
C PHE A 88 0.54 6.64 -13.62
N LYS A 89 -0.79 6.64 -13.46
CA LYS A 89 -1.55 7.75 -12.86
C LYS A 89 -1.89 7.47 -11.41
N ILE A 90 -2.03 6.20 -11.05
CA ILE A 90 -2.43 5.80 -9.70
C ILE A 90 -1.39 4.85 -9.11
N LEU A 91 -0.93 5.18 -7.91
CA LEU A 91 -0.15 4.29 -7.05
C LEU A 91 -1.05 3.69 -5.99
N VAL A 92 -0.99 2.38 -5.79
CA VAL A 92 -1.66 1.69 -4.68
C VAL A 92 -0.61 1.19 -3.70
N ILE A 93 -0.79 1.48 -2.42
CA ILE A 93 0.07 0.99 -1.34
C ILE A 93 -0.83 0.39 -0.27
N ASP A 94 -0.75 -0.91 -0.08
CA ASP A 94 -1.32 -1.57 1.10
C ASP A 94 -0.30 -1.56 2.23
N GLU A 95 -0.77 -1.41 3.47
CA GLU A 95 0.03 -1.34 4.70
C GLU A 95 0.75 0.00 5.00
N LEU A 96 -0.02 1.05 5.31
CA LEU A 96 0.47 2.14 6.18
C LEU A 96 -0.07 1.93 7.60
N GLY A 97 0.70 1.20 8.41
CA GLY A 97 0.29 0.76 9.74
C GLY A 97 1.12 1.37 10.86
N ARG A 98 1.05 0.74 12.06
CA ARG A 98 1.83 1.19 13.23
C ARG A 98 3.33 1.07 12.99
N PHE A 99 3.77 0.16 12.13
CA PHE A 99 5.19 -0.03 11.85
C PHE A 99 5.76 1.15 11.08
N GLU A 100 5.07 1.58 10.03
CA GLU A 100 5.48 2.71 9.22
C GLU A 100 5.34 4.02 10.01
N LEU A 101 4.17 4.24 10.64
CA LEU A 101 3.84 5.51 11.29
C LEU A 101 4.47 5.71 12.66
N VAL A 102 4.63 4.64 13.45
CA VAL A 102 5.16 4.76 14.83
C VAL A 102 6.62 4.34 14.90
N LYS A 103 7.02 3.29 14.17
CA LYS A 103 8.39 2.77 14.21
C LYS A 103 9.28 3.32 13.11
N ARG A 104 8.74 4.11 12.17
CA ARG A 104 9.51 4.71 11.07
C ARG A 104 10.23 3.64 10.23
N SER A 105 9.60 2.48 10.07
CA SER A 105 10.15 1.30 9.40
C SER A 105 9.33 0.87 8.19
N GLY A 106 9.71 -0.24 7.53
CA GLY A 106 8.97 -0.77 6.38
C GLY A 106 9.04 0.16 5.18
N PHE A 107 7.88 0.59 4.67
CA PHE A 107 7.78 1.51 3.52
C PHE A 107 7.87 2.99 3.90
N TYR A 108 8.08 3.31 5.18
CA TYR A 108 8.02 4.69 5.69
C TYR A 108 8.89 5.67 4.91
N GLU A 109 10.18 5.37 4.70
CA GLU A 109 11.08 6.30 4.01
C GLU A 109 10.72 6.48 2.53
N ALA A 110 10.31 5.41 1.84
CA ALA A 110 9.86 5.53 0.46
C ALA A 110 8.58 6.37 0.36
N PHE A 111 7.64 6.17 1.28
CA PHE A 111 6.39 6.92 1.33
C PHE A 111 6.61 8.40 1.70
N LYS A 112 7.47 8.68 2.68
CA LYS A 112 7.84 10.04 3.09
C LYS A 112 8.48 10.83 1.94
N ASN A 113 9.26 10.16 1.10
CA ASN A 113 9.92 10.79 -0.05
C ASN A 113 9.06 10.75 -1.33
N LEU A 114 7.85 10.19 -1.27
CA LEU A 114 6.95 10.10 -2.42
C LEU A 114 6.54 11.49 -2.88
N LYS A 115 6.87 11.81 -4.12
CA LYS A 115 6.38 13.01 -4.81
C LYS A 115 5.41 12.60 -5.90
N LEU A 116 4.27 13.26 -5.95
CA LEU A 116 3.26 13.01 -6.98
C LEU A 116 3.25 14.17 -7.97
N ARG A 117 3.22 13.85 -9.27
CA ARG A 117 2.87 14.85 -10.28
C ARG A 117 1.43 15.31 -10.10
N SER A 118 1.09 16.43 -10.73
CA SER A 118 -0.27 17.00 -10.68
C SER A 118 -1.34 16.04 -11.21
N ASP A 119 -0.99 15.20 -12.18
CA ASP A 119 -1.86 14.19 -12.79
C ASP A 119 -1.85 12.84 -12.06
N GLN A 120 -1.09 12.72 -10.97
CA GLN A 120 -0.90 11.47 -10.25
C GLN A 120 -1.60 11.47 -8.88
N LYS A 121 -2.08 10.28 -8.49
CA LYS A 121 -2.71 10.01 -7.21
C LYS A 121 -2.06 8.80 -6.55
N ALA A 122 -2.07 8.76 -5.22
CA ALA A 122 -1.70 7.57 -4.47
C ALA A 122 -2.82 7.21 -3.50
N ILE A 123 -3.29 5.97 -3.61
CA ILE A 123 -4.26 5.34 -2.72
C ILE A 123 -3.47 4.50 -1.72
N VAL A 124 -3.60 4.84 -0.45
CA VAL A 124 -2.85 4.22 0.63
C VAL A 124 -3.82 3.60 1.61
N ILE A 125 -3.73 2.31 1.84
CA ILE A 125 -4.59 1.63 2.81
C ILE A 125 -4.03 1.87 4.21
N VAL A 126 -4.84 2.52 5.06
CA VAL A 126 -4.47 2.89 6.43
C VAL A 126 -5.45 2.27 7.41
N ARG A 127 -4.93 1.80 8.56
CA ARG A 127 -5.79 1.38 9.66
C ARG A 127 -6.59 2.56 10.22
N GLU A 128 -7.85 2.32 10.56
CA GLU A 128 -8.78 3.38 10.97
C GLU A 128 -8.26 4.20 12.15
N GLU A 129 -7.64 3.54 13.13
CA GLU A 129 -7.08 4.19 14.30
C GLU A 129 -5.83 5.05 14.02
N LEU A 130 -5.27 4.99 12.80
CA LEU A 130 -4.05 5.71 12.41
C LEU A 130 -4.31 6.80 11.38
N ILE A 131 -5.56 7.00 10.96
CA ILE A 131 -5.90 7.92 9.88
C ILE A 131 -5.52 9.37 10.20
N GLU A 132 -5.80 9.83 11.42
CA GLU A 132 -5.45 11.20 11.84
C GLU A 132 -3.94 11.40 11.86
N GLN A 133 -3.18 10.40 12.34
CA GLN A 133 -1.73 10.46 12.32
C GLN A 133 -1.18 10.53 10.90
N ALA A 134 -1.70 9.71 9.98
CA ALA A 134 -1.28 9.70 8.58
C ALA A 134 -1.57 11.04 7.88
N ILE A 135 -2.77 11.62 8.10
CA ILE A 135 -3.15 12.92 7.53
C ILE A 135 -2.28 14.04 8.08
N ASN A 136 -2.07 14.08 9.40
CA ASN A 136 -1.25 15.11 10.04
C ASN A 136 0.19 15.09 9.54
N GLU A 137 0.71 13.90 9.24
CA GLU A 137 2.10 13.75 8.86
C GLU A 137 2.36 13.98 7.37
N PHE A 138 1.51 13.44 6.50
CA PHE A 138 1.76 13.43 5.06
C PHE A 138 0.83 14.34 4.26
N GLY A 139 -0.26 14.80 4.88
CA GLY A 139 -1.34 15.48 4.17
C GLY A 139 -2.13 14.53 3.26
N GLY A 140 -3.40 14.85 3.01
CA GLY A 140 -4.26 14.06 2.14
C GLY A 140 -5.71 14.04 2.62
N ILE A 141 -6.52 13.21 1.97
CA ILE A 141 -7.94 13.02 2.30
C ILE A 141 -8.22 11.56 2.66
N ALA A 142 -9.12 11.33 3.61
CA ALA A 142 -9.59 10.00 3.94
C ALA A 142 -10.84 9.63 3.13
N VAL A 143 -10.89 8.38 2.67
CA VAL A 143 -12.08 7.76 2.06
C VAL A 143 -12.40 6.47 2.82
N ARG A 144 -13.69 6.17 3.02
CA ARG A 144 -14.16 5.13 3.95
C ARG A 144 -15.00 4.03 3.31
N ASN A 145 -15.45 4.24 2.09
CA ASN A 145 -16.24 3.26 1.35
C ASN A 145 -15.76 3.13 -0.10
N ARG A 146 -16.29 2.11 -0.78
CA ARG A 146 -15.90 1.78 -2.15
C ARG A 146 -16.28 2.89 -3.14
N GLU A 147 -17.45 3.51 -2.99
CA GLU A 147 -17.89 4.57 -3.91
C GLU A 147 -16.97 5.79 -3.83
N GLU A 148 -16.56 6.19 -2.62
CA GLU A 148 -15.59 7.27 -2.42
C GLU A 148 -14.23 6.94 -3.01
N LEU A 149 -13.77 5.69 -2.84
CA LEU A 149 -12.53 5.21 -3.45
C LEU A 149 -12.59 5.30 -4.98
N GLU A 150 -13.65 4.78 -5.60
CA GLU A 150 -13.84 4.81 -7.05
C GLU A 150 -13.88 6.24 -7.57
N ARG A 151 -14.60 7.15 -6.91
CA ARG A 151 -14.63 8.58 -7.26
C ARG A 151 -13.25 9.23 -7.13
N ALA A 152 -12.50 8.90 -6.08
CA ALA A 152 -11.17 9.48 -5.88
C ALA A 152 -10.16 9.00 -6.94
N MET A 153 -10.39 7.82 -7.53
CA MET A 153 -9.57 7.24 -8.59
C MET A 153 -9.97 7.66 -10.02
N GLN A 154 -11.05 8.43 -10.20
CA GLN A 154 -11.39 9.12 -11.46
C GLN A 154 -10.56 10.40 -11.55
#